data_AF-A0A942S4K9-F1
#
_entry.id   AF-A0A942S4K9-F1
#
_cell.length_a   1.000
_cell.length_b   1.000
_cell.length_c   1.000
_cell.angle_alpha   90.00
_cell.angle_beta   90.00
_cell.angle_gamma   90.00
#
_symmetry.space_group_name_H-M   'P 1'
#
loop_
_entity.id
_entity.type
_entity.pdbx_description
1 polymer ?
#
loop_
_entity_poly.entity_id
_entity_poly.type
_entity_poly.pdbx_seq_one_letter_code
_entity_poly.pdbx_strand_id
1 'polypeptide(L)'
;MSDSVFSEILSGLYDNQVAPYLGPGVLFDAVSKINGAPMPADSDSLILAMNGGKPMAPKLMYEFPRAAMNQELKRGRNFLGQFLDKTYRDTKYSRAAIHDWLAEWKPNFVVDINRDTQLQDSYADEEHTLIVGLARVVGNDFRFKIYQYDGQSYFQVEQNQVDKKLPILFKPMGTPRPESNYVASDADYVDYITELMGGFAIPDFLKEYRKGKKYLLIGLPLNR
;
A
#
# COMPACT_ATOMS: atom_id res chain seq x y z
N MET A 1 24.35 -4.99 15.23
CA MET A 1 23.20 -4.96 16.15
C MET A 1 23.32 -6.17 17.05
N SER A 2 23.07 -6.04 18.36
CA SER A 2 23.10 -7.19 19.28
C SER A 2 21.82 -8.03 19.15
N ASP A 3 21.90 -9.32 19.44
CA ASP A 3 20.76 -10.26 19.40
C ASP A 3 19.59 -9.82 20.30
N SER A 4 19.90 -9.07 21.37
CA SER A 4 18.92 -8.48 22.28
C SER A 4 17.98 -7.47 21.59
N VAL A 5 18.49 -6.67 20.66
CA VAL A 5 17.71 -5.63 19.96
C VAL A 5 16.71 -6.28 18.99
N PHE A 6 17.13 -7.32 18.26
CA PHE A 6 16.22 -8.05 17.38
C PHE A 6 15.12 -8.76 18.17
N SER A 7 15.46 -9.34 19.32
CA SER A 7 14.49 -9.97 20.22
C SER A 7 13.47 -8.97 20.74
N GLU A 8 13.89 -7.76 21.12
CA GLU A 8 12.98 -6.68 21.55
C GLU A 8 12.03 -6.24 20.42
N ILE A 9 12.55 -6.06 19.21
CA ILE A 9 11.74 -5.68 18.04
C ILE A 9 10.70 -6.77 17.74
N LEU A 10 11.12 -8.04 17.72
CA LEU A 10 10.22 -9.17 17.47
C LEU A 10 9.14 -9.29 18.54
N SER A 11 9.49 -9.20 19.83
CA SER A 11 8.48 -9.16 20.91
C SER A 11 7.51 -8.00 20.69
N GLY A 12 8.04 -6.80 20.40
CA GLY A 12 7.22 -5.63 20.15
C GLY A 12 6.26 -5.78 18.96
N LEU A 13 6.62 -6.53 17.92
CA LEU A 13 5.73 -6.86 16.81
C LEU A 13 4.58 -7.76 17.28
N TYR A 14 4.87 -8.86 17.96
CA TYR A 14 3.86 -9.81 18.45
C TYR A 14 2.97 -9.22 19.56
N ASP A 15 3.52 -8.34 20.40
CA ASP A 15 2.80 -7.60 21.44
C ASP A 15 2.02 -6.41 20.87
N ASN A 16 1.99 -6.24 19.54
CA ASN A 16 1.33 -5.15 18.84
C ASN A 16 1.82 -3.75 19.31
N GLN A 17 3.04 -3.62 19.82
CA GLN A 17 3.66 -2.32 20.15
C GLN A 17 4.40 -1.71 18.97
N VAL A 18 4.87 -2.55 18.06
CA VAL A 18 5.57 -2.19 16.83
C VAL A 18 4.67 -2.55 15.64
N ALA A 19 4.39 -1.59 14.77
CA ALA A 19 3.64 -1.82 13.54
C ALA A 19 4.60 -2.02 12.35
N PRO A 20 4.46 -3.10 11.56
CA PRO A 20 5.15 -3.21 10.28
C PRO A 20 4.77 -2.06 9.34
N TYR A 21 5.79 -1.45 8.73
CA TYR A 21 5.67 -0.47 7.66
C TYR A 21 6.35 -1.03 6.42
N LEU A 22 5.57 -1.50 5.46
CA LEU A 22 6.04 -2.25 4.30
C LEU A 22 6.31 -1.30 3.13
N GLY A 23 7.57 -1.23 2.70
CA GLY A 23 8.01 -0.57 1.47
C GLY A 23 8.07 -1.52 0.27
N PRO A 24 8.50 -1.04 -0.90
CA PRO A 24 8.56 -1.84 -2.14
C PRO A 24 9.51 -3.04 -2.07
N GLY A 25 10.54 -2.98 -1.22
CA GLY A 25 11.47 -4.08 -1.06
C GLY A 25 10.86 -5.35 -0.46
N VAL A 26 9.63 -5.33 0.07
CA VAL A 26 8.96 -6.55 0.55
C VAL A 26 8.48 -7.45 -0.58
N LEU A 27 8.47 -6.95 -1.82
CA LEU A 27 8.00 -7.65 -3.02
C LEU A 27 9.17 -8.15 -3.90
N PHE A 28 10.41 -8.10 -3.41
CA PHE A 28 11.63 -8.36 -4.20
C PHE A 28 11.69 -9.75 -4.84
N ASP A 29 11.05 -10.74 -4.24
CA ASP A 29 10.99 -12.15 -4.68
C ASP A 29 9.65 -12.52 -5.34
N ALA A 30 8.72 -11.57 -5.46
CA ALA A 30 7.48 -11.78 -6.19
C ALA A 30 7.73 -11.71 -7.71
N VAL A 31 7.36 -12.78 -8.42
CA VAL A 31 7.53 -12.90 -9.87
C VAL A 31 6.22 -13.30 -10.54
N SER A 32 6.01 -12.83 -11.77
CA SER A 32 4.85 -13.20 -12.59
C SER A 32 4.84 -14.71 -12.84
N LYS A 33 3.69 -15.35 -12.57
CA LYS A 33 3.50 -16.79 -12.79
C LYS A 33 3.51 -17.19 -14.27
N ILE A 34 3.40 -16.22 -15.18
CA ILE A 34 3.34 -16.48 -16.63
C ILE A 34 4.75 -16.49 -17.24
N ASN A 35 5.61 -15.54 -16.86
CA ASN A 35 6.88 -15.31 -17.54
C ASN A 35 8.08 -15.11 -16.59
N GLY A 36 7.90 -15.24 -15.28
CA GLY A 36 8.97 -15.11 -14.29
C GLY A 36 9.51 -13.68 -14.11
N ALA A 37 8.91 -12.68 -14.75
CA ALA A 37 9.35 -11.28 -14.59
C ALA A 37 9.06 -10.78 -13.16
N PRO A 38 9.98 -10.01 -12.54
CA PRO A 38 9.76 -9.47 -11.20
C PRO A 38 8.55 -8.53 -11.15
N MET A 39 7.85 -8.49 -10.01
CA MET A 39 6.77 -7.55 -9.78
C MET A 39 7.32 -6.12 -9.73
N PRO A 40 6.82 -5.18 -10.55
CA PRO A 40 7.17 -3.78 -10.42
C PRO A 40 6.64 -3.22 -9.09
N ALA A 41 7.49 -2.62 -8.27
CA ALA A 41 7.12 -2.10 -6.95
C ALA A 41 7.87 -0.82 -6.61
N ASP A 42 9.19 -0.79 -6.86
CA ASP A 42 9.99 0.42 -6.71
C ASP A 42 9.78 1.43 -7.85
N SER A 43 10.31 2.64 -7.69
CA SER A 43 10.19 3.71 -8.68
C SER A 43 10.64 3.28 -10.08
N ASP A 44 11.83 2.68 -10.20
CA ASP A 44 12.48 2.46 -11.49
C ASP A 44 11.76 1.36 -12.26
N SER A 45 11.46 0.25 -11.57
CA SER A 45 10.71 -0.87 -12.14
C SER A 45 9.31 -0.45 -12.59
N LEU A 46 8.61 0.40 -11.82
CA LEU A 46 7.31 0.93 -12.20
C LEU A 46 7.39 1.87 -13.41
N ILE A 47 8.40 2.74 -13.48
CA ILE A 47 8.60 3.62 -14.63
C ILE A 47 8.85 2.80 -15.90
N LEU A 48 9.74 1.79 -15.81
CA LEU A 48 10.04 0.89 -16.91
C LEU A 48 8.79 0.13 -17.35
N ALA A 49 8.05 -0.48 -16.41
CA ALA A 49 6.84 -1.23 -16.71
C ALA A 49 5.77 -0.34 -17.40
N MET A 50 5.55 0.88 -16.89
CA MET A 50 4.60 1.84 -17.46
C MET A 50 5.01 2.29 -18.87
N ASN A 51 6.31 2.33 -19.15
CA ASN A 51 6.88 2.76 -20.42
C ASN A 51 7.33 1.59 -21.33
N GLY A 52 6.72 0.40 -21.14
CA GLY A 52 6.94 -0.75 -22.03
C GLY A 52 8.35 -1.33 -21.98
N GLY A 53 8.96 -1.33 -20.80
CA GLY A 53 10.33 -1.82 -20.55
C GLY A 53 11.44 -0.85 -20.96
N LYS A 54 11.10 0.35 -21.47
CA LYS A 54 12.08 1.33 -21.93
C LYS A 54 12.26 2.45 -20.89
N PRO A 55 13.48 2.94 -20.66
CA PRO A 55 13.69 4.10 -19.80
C PRO A 55 13.01 5.34 -20.39
N MET A 56 12.54 6.23 -19.50
CA MET A 56 12.12 7.57 -19.87
C MET A 56 13.32 8.54 -19.85
N ALA A 57 13.09 9.81 -20.20
CA ALA A 57 14.12 10.84 -20.06
C ALA A 57 14.63 10.91 -18.60
N PRO A 58 15.92 11.23 -18.34
CA PRO A 58 16.51 11.17 -17.00
C PRO A 58 15.68 11.90 -15.92
N LYS A 59 15.11 13.07 -16.24
CA LYS A 59 14.27 13.84 -15.29
C LYS A 59 13.01 13.10 -14.84
N LEU A 60 12.49 12.19 -15.66
CA LEU A 60 11.29 11.38 -15.40
C LEU A 60 11.65 10.02 -14.78
N MET A 61 12.92 9.62 -14.83
CA MET A 61 13.41 8.41 -14.15
C MET A 61 13.66 8.62 -12.66
N TYR A 62 13.54 9.86 -12.15
CA TYR A 62 13.85 10.18 -10.76
C TYR A 62 12.92 9.49 -9.76
N GLU A 63 11.60 9.55 -10.00
CA GLU A 63 10.59 8.95 -9.14
C GLU A 63 9.34 8.60 -9.95
N PHE A 64 8.68 7.49 -9.58
CA PHE A 64 7.48 7.04 -10.28
C PHE A 64 6.37 8.10 -10.34
N PRO A 65 6.06 8.87 -9.28
CA PRO A 65 4.99 9.86 -9.33
C PRO A 65 5.15 10.92 -10.42
N ARG A 66 6.40 11.32 -10.70
CA ARG A 66 6.73 12.26 -11.75
C ARG A 66 6.54 11.67 -13.15
N ALA A 67 6.96 10.42 -13.35
CA ALA A 67 6.69 9.71 -14.59
C ALA A 67 5.20 9.49 -14.81
N ALA A 68 4.48 9.12 -13.74
CA ALA A 68 3.04 8.91 -13.76
C ALA A 68 2.31 10.20 -14.13
N MET A 69 2.71 11.35 -13.56
CA MET A 69 2.19 12.66 -13.95
C MET A 69 2.42 12.96 -15.44
N ASN A 70 3.61 12.65 -15.97
CA ASN A 70 3.89 12.85 -17.40
C ASN A 70 2.98 12.00 -18.31
N GLN A 71 2.75 10.73 -17.94
CA GLN A 71 1.87 9.86 -18.70
C GLN A 71 0.40 10.25 -18.55
N GLU A 72 -0.02 10.66 -17.35
CA GLU A 72 -1.37 11.15 -17.09
C GLU A 72 -1.70 12.39 -17.92
N LEU A 73 -0.79 13.37 -17.99
CA LEU A 73 -0.99 14.57 -18.82
C LEU A 73 -1.11 14.25 -20.32
N LYS A 74 -0.45 13.18 -20.79
CA LYS A 74 -0.47 12.78 -22.21
C LYS A 74 -1.62 11.86 -22.57
N ARG A 75 -2.03 10.98 -21.65
CA ARG A 75 -2.94 9.84 -21.91
C ARG A 75 -4.17 9.82 -21.03
N GLY A 76 -4.29 10.77 -20.11
CA GLY A 76 -5.36 10.88 -19.12
C GLY A 76 -5.19 9.94 -17.92
N ARG A 77 -6.00 10.18 -16.90
CA ARG A 77 -6.04 9.39 -15.64
C ARG A 77 -6.37 7.91 -15.86
N ASN A 78 -7.24 7.61 -16.83
CA ASN A 78 -7.64 6.24 -17.15
C ASN A 78 -6.44 5.38 -17.56
N PHE A 79 -5.42 5.95 -18.21
CA PHE A 79 -4.21 5.21 -18.55
C PHE A 79 -3.47 4.71 -17.31
N LEU A 80 -3.30 5.55 -16.28
CA LEU A 80 -2.64 5.15 -15.04
C LEU A 80 -3.43 4.07 -14.31
N GLY A 81 -4.75 4.24 -14.22
CA GLY A 81 -5.64 3.23 -13.62
C GLY A 81 -5.50 1.88 -14.31
N GLN A 82 -5.61 1.83 -15.64
CA GLN A 82 -5.46 0.60 -16.43
C GLN A 82 -4.06 -0.02 -16.29
N PHE A 83 -3.01 0.79 -16.24
CA PHE A 83 -1.65 0.31 -16.02
C PHE A 83 -1.52 -0.38 -14.66
N LEU A 84 -2.02 0.25 -13.60
CA LEU A 84 -1.93 -0.28 -12.24
C LEU A 84 -2.86 -1.48 -12.02
N ASP A 85 -4.06 -1.48 -12.60
CA ASP A 85 -4.95 -2.65 -12.62
C ASP A 85 -4.29 -3.83 -13.31
N LYS A 86 -3.77 -3.62 -14.52
CA LYS A 86 -3.04 -4.68 -15.24
C LYS A 86 -1.88 -5.21 -14.40
N THR A 87 -1.14 -4.30 -13.76
CA THR A 87 0.05 -4.64 -12.98
C THR A 87 -0.30 -5.38 -11.70
N TYR A 88 -1.34 -4.99 -10.96
CA TYR A 88 -1.59 -5.45 -9.59
C TYR A 88 -2.88 -6.23 -9.38
N ARG A 89 -3.87 -6.11 -10.25
CA ARG A 89 -5.12 -6.89 -10.22
C ARG A 89 -5.04 -8.11 -11.12
N ASP A 90 -4.64 -7.87 -12.37
CA ASP A 90 -4.82 -8.85 -13.45
C ASP A 90 -3.63 -9.80 -13.55
N THR A 91 -2.41 -9.28 -13.40
CA THR A 91 -1.21 -10.10 -13.40
C THR A 91 -1.12 -10.93 -12.12
N LYS A 92 -0.91 -12.25 -12.27
CA LYS A 92 -0.75 -13.17 -11.14
C LYS A 92 0.71 -13.34 -10.80
N TYR A 93 1.10 -13.01 -9.58
CA TYR A 93 2.45 -13.18 -9.07
C TYR A 93 2.55 -14.33 -8.08
N SER A 94 3.78 -14.83 -7.86
CA SER A 94 4.13 -15.65 -6.70
C SER A 94 3.92 -14.87 -5.41
N ARG A 95 3.81 -15.61 -4.30
CA ARG A 95 3.83 -15.03 -2.97
C ARG A 95 5.24 -14.54 -2.64
N ALA A 96 5.33 -13.34 -2.08
CA ALA A 96 6.58 -12.82 -1.53
C ALA A 96 6.79 -13.35 -0.12
N ALA A 97 8.02 -13.73 0.23
CA ALA A 97 8.33 -14.39 1.50
C ALA A 97 7.93 -13.54 2.73
N ILE A 98 8.05 -12.21 2.65
CA ILE A 98 7.62 -11.30 3.72
C ILE A 98 6.10 -11.39 3.96
N HIS A 99 5.31 -11.51 2.90
CA HIS A 99 3.86 -11.61 3.04
C HIS A 99 3.42 -12.98 3.55
N ASP A 100 4.15 -14.05 3.23
CA ASP A 100 3.93 -15.36 3.83
C ASP A 100 4.30 -15.36 5.31
N TRP A 101 5.43 -14.74 5.70
CA TRP A 101 5.78 -14.56 7.11
C TRP A 101 4.72 -13.73 7.88
N LEU A 102 4.18 -12.67 7.29
CA LEU A 102 3.08 -11.91 7.90
C LEU A 102 1.80 -12.73 8.03
N ALA A 103 1.52 -13.66 7.12
CA ALA A 103 0.33 -14.50 7.17
C ALA A 103 0.36 -15.54 8.31
N GLU A 104 1.55 -15.88 8.83
CA GLU A 104 1.70 -16.83 9.94
C GLU A 104 1.15 -16.30 11.27
N TRP A 105 1.15 -14.98 11.47
CA TRP A 105 0.80 -14.36 12.76
C TRP A 105 -0.09 -13.13 12.68
N LYS A 106 -0.28 -12.56 11.48
CA LYS A 106 -1.28 -11.54 11.13
C LYS A 106 -1.31 -10.34 12.09
N PRO A 107 -0.29 -9.44 12.03
CA PRO A 107 -0.25 -8.24 12.86
C PRO A 107 -1.55 -7.43 12.87
N ASN A 108 -2.00 -7.03 14.07
CA ASN A 108 -3.22 -6.23 14.22
C ASN A 108 -3.18 -4.87 13.51
N PHE A 109 -2.01 -4.37 13.13
CA PHE A 109 -1.89 -3.14 12.36
C PHE A 109 -0.67 -3.18 11.44
N VAL A 110 -0.91 -3.04 10.13
CA VAL A 110 0.12 -2.99 9.09
C VAL A 110 -0.09 -1.75 8.24
N VAL A 111 0.99 -0.99 8.01
CA VAL A 111 1.03 0.05 6.99
C VAL A 111 1.74 -0.51 5.77
N ASP A 112 1.11 -0.44 4.61
CA ASP A 112 1.67 -0.98 3.37
C ASP A 112 1.55 0.06 2.25
N ILE A 113 2.70 0.59 1.84
CA ILE A 113 2.75 1.62 0.80
C ILE A 113 2.78 1.04 -0.62
N ASN A 114 2.68 -0.28 -0.77
CA ASN A 114 2.57 -0.92 -2.07
C ASN A 114 1.12 -0.95 -2.55
N ARG A 115 0.93 -1.01 -3.88
CA ARG A 115 -0.41 -1.00 -4.53
C ARG A 115 -0.90 -2.39 -4.92
N ASP A 116 -0.12 -3.43 -4.62
CA ASP A 116 -0.48 -4.83 -4.86
C ASP A 116 -1.47 -5.34 -3.79
N THR A 117 -1.87 -6.60 -3.93
CA THR A 117 -2.87 -7.23 -3.07
C THR A 117 -2.32 -8.24 -2.08
N GLN A 118 -1.01 -8.48 -2.03
CA GLN A 118 -0.38 -9.55 -1.24
C GLN A 118 -0.71 -9.42 0.25
N LEU A 119 -0.77 -8.20 0.80
CA LEU A 119 -1.18 -7.99 2.19
C LEU A 119 -2.65 -8.39 2.41
N GLN A 120 -3.56 -7.99 1.52
CA GLN A 120 -4.97 -8.38 1.63
C GLN A 120 -5.14 -9.90 1.50
N ASP A 121 -4.35 -10.52 0.62
CA ASP A 121 -4.34 -11.98 0.45
C ASP A 121 -3.85 -12.71 1.72
N SER A 122 -2.97 -12.10 2.53
CA SER A 122 -2.53 -12.67 3.82
C SER A 122 -3.62 -12.71 4.90
N TYR A 123 -4.71 -11.94 4.74
CA TYR A 123 -5.83 -11.85 5.70
C TYR A 123 -7.15 -12.32 5.09
N ALA A 124 -7.12 -12.98 3.93
CA ALA A 124 -8.33 -13.35 3.19
C ALA A 124 -9.18 -14.44 3.87
N ASP A 125 -8.71 -15.01 4.96
CA ASP A 125 -9.35 -16.05 5.78
C ASP A 125 -9.88 -15.53 7.12
N GLU A 126 -9.76 -14.23 7.41
CA GLU A 126 -10.28 -13.62 8.64
C GLU A 126 -10.86 -12.21 8.43
N GLU A 127 -11.77 -11.81 9.31
CA GLU A 127 -12.32 -10.47 9.29
C GLU A 127 -11.23 -9.43 9.55
N HIS A 128 -11.21 -8.36 8.76
CA HIS A 128 -10.25 -7.27 8.90
C HIS A 128 -10.79 -5.95 8.36
N THR A 129 -10.21 -4.86 8.82
CA THR A 129 -10.45 -3.51 8.30
C THR A 129 -9.37 -3.14 7.28
N LEU A 130 -9.77 -2.72 6.10
CA LEU A 130 -8.90 -2.17 5.06
C LEU A 130 -9.16 -0.67 4.91
N ILE A 131 -8.13 0.14 5.10
CA ILE A 131 -8.17 1.59 4.87
C ILE A 131 -7.39 1.88 3.60
N VAL A 132 -8.05 2.44 2.59
CA VAL A 132 -7.49 2.70 1.27
C VAL A 132 -7.38 4.21 1.05
N GLY A 133 -6.16 4.70 0.78
CA GLY A 133 -5.94 6.10 0.44
C GLY A 133 -6.49 6.46 -0.94
N LEU A 134 -7.02 7.67 -1.07
CA LEU A 134 -7.67 8.17 -2.28
C LEU A 134 -7.02 9.48 -2.74
N ALA A 135 -7.01 9.73 -4.04
CA ALA A 135 -6.61 11.00 -4.61
C ALA A 135 -7.77 11.65 -5.36
N ARG A 136 -7.86 12.98 -5.29
CA ARG A 136 -8.74 13.84 -6.11
C ARG A 136 -10.22 13.47 -6.02
N VAL A 137 -10.70 13.24 -4.80
CA VAL A 137 -12.11 12.92 -4.56
C VAL A 137 -12.92 14.22 -4.51
N VAL A 138 -13.99 14.29 -5.30
CA VAL A 138 -14.96 15.37 -5.23
C VAL A 138 -16.11 14.94 -4.30
N GLY A 139 -16.44 15.77 -3.30
CA GLY A 139 -17.59 15.55 -2.43
C GLY A 139 -17.37 14.57 -1.26
N ASN A 140 -16.13 14.16 -1.01
CA ASN A 140 -15.75 13.48 0.24
C ASN A 140 -14.70 14.33 0.96
N ASP A 141 -14.96 14.65 2.22
CA ASP A 141 -14.03 15.42 3.06
C ASP A 141 -12.76 14.63 3.37
N PHE A 142 -12.79 13.29 3.24
CA PHE A 142 -11.67 12.43 3.57
C PHE A 142 -10.95 11.88 2.33
N ARG A 143 -9.63 11.72 2.44
CA ARG A 143 -8.77 11.06 1.44
C ARG A 143 -8.57 9.58 1.72
N PHE A 144 -9.59 8.93 2.26
CA PHE A 144 -9.61 7.49 2.44
C PHE A 144 -11.03 6.94 2.24
N LYS A 145 -11.10 5.65 1.90
CA LYS A 145 -12.28 4.80 2.11
C LYS A 145 -11.93 3.71 3.11
N ILE A 146 -12.92 3.28 3.89
CA ILE A 146 -12.77 2.19 4.84
C ILE A 146 -13.65 1.05 4.37
N TYR A 147 -13.07 -0.13 4.33
CA TYR A 147 -13.76 -1.37 4.02
C TYR A 147 -13.60 -2.33 5.18
N GLN A 148 -14.63 -3.11 5.44
CA GLN A 148 -14.54 -4.28 6.30
C GLN A 148 -14.68 -5.52 5.42
N TYR A 149 -13.85 -6.53 5.70
CA TYR A 149 -13.96 -7.86 5.14
C TYR A 149 -14.70 -8.75 6.14
N ASP A 150 -15.75 -9.44 5.71
CA ASP A 150 -16.56 -10.35 6.54
C ASP A 150 -16.12 -11.84 6.44
N GLY A 151 -14.94 -12.09 5.88
CA GLY A 151 -14.49 -13.45 5.56
C GLY A 151 -14.93 -13.93 4.17
N GLN A 152 -15.73 -13.16 3.44
CA GLN A 152 -16.14 -13.48 2.06
C GLN A 152 -15.91 -12.31 1.10
N SER A 153 -16.34 -11.11 1.49
CA SER A 153 -16.33 -9.94 0.64
C SER A 153 -16.04 -8.66 1.41
N TYR A 154 -15.58 -7.64 0.70
CA TYR A 154 -15.43 -6.31 1.27
C TYR A 154 -16.72 -5.51 1.09
N PHE A 155 -17.11 -4.76 2.12
CA PHE A 155 -18.14 -3.75 2.06
C PHE A 155 -17.63 -2.44 2.68
N GLN A 156 -18.06 -1.31 2.14
CA GLN A 156 -17.63 0.00 2.63
C GLN A 156 -18.34 0.32 3.95
N VAL A 157 -17.61 0.88 4.91
CA VAL A 157 -18.13 1.34 6.20
C VAL A 157 -17.68 2.76 6.50
N GLU A 158 -18.46 3.48 7.29
CA GLU A 158 -18.06 4.78 7.81
C GLU A 158 -17.15 4.63 9.04
N GLN A 159 -16.33 5.65 9.34
CA GLN A 159 -15.36 5.56 10.43
C GLN A 159 -15.97 5.33 11.83
N ASN A 160 -17.24 5.69 12.03
CA ASN A 160 -17.98 5.45 13.28
C ASN A 160 -18.58 4.03 13.36
N GLN A 161 -18.53 3.25 12.28
CA GLN A 161 -19.06 1.88 12.20
C GLN A 161 -17.96 0.81 12.30
N VAL A 162 -16.69 1.21 12.25
CA VAL A 162 -15.54 0.29 12.28
C VAL A 162 -15.49 -0.49 13.60
N ASP A 163 -15.40 -1.82 13.51
CA ASP A 163 -15.00 -2.65 14.64
C ASP A 163 -13.50 -2.50 14.90
N LYS A 164 -13.18 -1.81 15.99
CA LYS A 164 -11.80 -1.50 16.42
C LYS A 164 -11.02 -2.71 16.93
N LYS A 165 -11.65 -3.88 17.04
CA LYS A 165 -10.97 -5.13 17.44
C LYS A 165 -10.33 -5.86 16.25
N LEU A 166 -10.79 -5.57 15.03
CA LEU A 166 -10.30 -6.23 13.83
C LEU A 166 -8.89 -5.74 13.47
N PRO A 167 -8.05 -6.60 12.83
CA PRO A 167 -6.80 -6.17 12.24
C PRO A 167 -7.01 -5.01 11.25
N ILE A 168 -6.04 -4.09 11.20
CA ILE A 168 -6.10 -2.89 10.35
C ILE A 168 -5.00 -3.00 9.28
N LEU A 169 -5.42 -3.09 8.01
CA LEU A 169 -4.58 -2.99 6.84
C LEU A 169 -4.67 -1.57 6.29
N PHE A 170 -3.64 -0.75 6.47
CA PHE A 170 -3.62 0.61 5.95
C PHE A 170 -2.77 0.70 4.68
N LYS A 171 -3.44 0.91 3.54
CA LYS A 171 -2.82 1.07 2.22
C LYS A 171 -2.97 2.53 1.72
N PRO A 172 -2.13 3.47 2.19
CA PRO A 172 -2.27 4.90 1.88
C PRO A 172 -2.06 5.23 0.40
N MET A 173 -1.37 4.38 -0.36
CA MET A 173 -1.14 4.59 -1.79
C MET A 173 -2.20 3.93 -2.69
N GLY A 174 -3.18 3.26 -2.07
CA GLY A 174 -4.25 2.58 -2.78
C GLY A 174 -3.99 1.10 -3.07
N THR A 175 -4.97 0.46 -3.71
CA THR A 175 -4.97 -0.97 -4.08
C THR A 175 -6.05 -1.20 -5.15
N PRO A 176 -5.96 -2.25 -5.99
CA PRO A 176 -7.08 -2.64 -6.84
C PRO A 176 -8.30 -3.16 -6.06
N ARG A 177 -8.18 -3.74 -4.86
CA ARG A 177 -9.33 -4.40 -4.22
C ARG A 177 -9.78 -3.66 -2.95
N PRO A 178 -11.09 -3.48 -2.73
CA PRO A 178 -12.21 -4.01 -3.53
C PRO A 178 -12.51 -3.26 -4.83
N GLU A 179 -12.20 -1.98 -4.89
CA GLU A 179 -12.27 -1.14 -6.08
C GLU A 179 -10.93 -0.42 -6.31
N SER A 180 -10.60 -0.16 -7.57
CA SER A 180 -9.32 0.44 -7.97
C SER A 180 -9.22 1.88 -7.49
N ASN A 181 -8.37 2.10 -6.49
CA ASN A 181 -7.99 3.44 -6.06
C ASN A 181 -6.48 3.50 -5.94
N TYR A 182 -5.88 4.59 -6.43
CA TYR A 182 -4.44 4.76 -6.43
C TYR A 182 -4.07 6.23 -6.19
N VAL A 183 -3.18 6.47 -5.25
CA VAL A 183 -2.38 7.71 -5.21
C VAL A 183 -1.15 7.41 -6.03
N ALA A 184 -0.98 7.98 -7.23
CA ALA A 184 0.07 7.55 -8.16
C ALA A 184 0.90 8.70 -8.74
N SER A 185 0.29 9.76 -9.25
CA SER A 185 1.00 10.88 -9.88
C SER A 185 1.36 11.99 -8.89
N ASP A 186 2.28 12.89 -9.27
CA ASP A 186 2.66 14.04 -8.42
C ASP A 186 1.44 14.83 -7.91
N ALA A 187 0.46 15.07 -8.78
CA ALA A 187 -0.76 15.78 -8.39
C ALA A 187 -1.63 14.97 -7.40
N ASP A 188 -1.60 13.64 -7.46
CA ASP A 188 -2.25 12.79 -6.45
C ASP A 188 -1.55 12.92 -5.09
N TYR A 189 -0.22 12.92 -5.07
CA TYR A 189 0.55 13.05 -3.83
C TYR A 189 0.39 14.45 -3.22
N VAL A 190 0.39 15.50 -4.04
CA VAL A 190 0.13 16.86 -3.56
C VAL A 190 -1.23 16.92 -2.87
N ASP A 191 -2.29 16.46 -3.53
CA ASP A 191 -3.64 16.42 -2.95
C ASP A 191 -3.68 15.57 -1.67
N TYR A 192 -3.18 14.34 -1.71
CA TYR A 192 -3.21 13.44 -0.56
C TYR A 192 -2.41 13.97 0.64
N ILE A 193 -1.20 14.51 0.41
CA ILE A 193 -0.35 15.03 1.48
C ILE A 193 -0.94 16.32 2.07
N THR A 194 -1.51 17.20 1.24
CA THR A 194 -2.19 18.40 1.74
C THR A 194 -3.31 18.03 2.71
N GLU A 195 -4.15 17.06 2.36
CA GLU A 195 -5.23 16.60 3.24
C GLU A 195 -4.71 15.79 4.43
N LEU A 196 -3.62 15.05 4.27
CA LEU A 196 -2.94 14.38 5.38
C LEU A 196 -2.46 15.40 6.42
N MET A 197 -1.91 16.54 6.00
CA MET A 197 -1.51 17.64 6.88
C MET A 197 -2.73 18.29 7.57
N GLY A 198 -3.87 18.37 6.88
CA GLY A 198 -5.15 18.79 7.45
C GLY A 198 -5.78 17.76 8.39
N GLY A 199 -5.26 16.53 8.44
CA GLY A 199 -5.81 15.43 9.23
C GLY A 199 -6.92 14.64 8.54
N PHE A 200 -7.16 14.83 7.25
CA PHE A 200 -8.27 14.20 6.52
C PHE A 200 -7.88 12.94 5.72
N ALA A 201 -6.61 12.52 5.76
CA ALA A 201 -6.13 11.31 5.07
C ALA A 201 -5.90 10.09 5.99
N ILE A 202 -6.17 10.22 7.30
CA ILE A 202 -6.14 9.10 8.25
C ILE A 202 -7.43 9.12 9.06
N PRO A 203 -8.16 8.00 9.22
CA PRO A 203 -9.35 7.94 10.06
C PRO A 203 -9.07 8.28 11.53
N ASP A 204 -10.03 8.89 12.22
CA ASP A 204 -9.83 9.34 13.60
C ASP A 204 -9.53 8.19 14.57
N PHE A 205 -10.21 7.05 14.42
CA PHE A 205 -9.93 5.87 15.25
C PHE A 205 -8.50 5.35 15.06
N LEU A 206 -7.95 5.45 13.83
CA LEU A 206 -6.58 5.03 13.56
C LEU A 206 -5.56 6.03 14.12
N LYS A 207 -5.86 7.34 14.09
CA LYS A 207 -5.02 8.35 14.74
C LYS A 207 -4.88 8.07 16.24
N GLU A 208 -5.97 7.67 16.90
CA GLU A 208 -5.96 7.29 18.31
C GLU A 208 -5.22 5.96 18.53
N TYR A 209 -5.53 4.94 17.73
CA TYR A 209 -4.94 3.60 17.84
C TYR A 209 -3.41 3.61 17.71
N ARG A 210 -2.87 4.48 16.85
CA ARG A 210 -1.43 4.53 16.57
C ARG A 210 -0.60 5.32 17.59
N LYS A 211 -1.23 5.97 18.59
CA LYS A 211 -0.51 6.70 19.64
C LYS A 211 0.39 5.74 20.42
N GLY A 212 1.66 6.12 20.59
CA GLY A 212 2.65 5.31 21.32
C GLY A 212 3.17 4.07 20.58
N LYS A 213 2.66 3.75 19.37
CA LYS A 213 3.21 2.66 18.54
C LYS A 213 4.58 3.06 17.98
N LYS A 214 5.50 2.10 17.94
CA LYS A 214 6.75 2.17 17.16
C LYS A 214 6.50 1.61 15.76
N TYR A 215 7.39 1.87 14.81
CA TYR A 215 7.28 1.35 13.44
C TYR A 215 8.55 0.63 13.03
N LEU A 216 8.39 -0.54 12.42
CA LEU A 216 9.48 -1.29 11.78
C LEU A 216 9.37 -1.13 10.27
N LEU A 217 10.34 -0.44 9.67
CA LEU A 217 10.40 -0.23 8.23
C LEU A 217 11.02 -1.48 7.58
N ILE A 218 10.25 -2.16 6.72
CA ILE A 218 10.67 -3.38 6.03
C ILE A 218 10.66 -3.11 4.54
N GLY A 219 11.77 -3.36 3.85
CA GLY A 219 11.86 -3.10 2.41
C GLY A 219 11.74 -1.61 2.03
N LEU A 220 12.00 -0.70 2.98
CA LEU A 220 11.93 0.76 2.76
C LEU A 220 13.28 1.43 3.09
N PRO A 221 14.14 1.67 2.09
CA PRO A 221 15.38 2.41 2.30
C PRO A 221 15.10 3.90 2.59
N LEU A 222 15.79 4.46 3.59
CA LEU A 222 15.73 5.90 3.94
C LEU A 222 16.93 6.71 3.41
N ASN A 223 17.75 6.10 2.55
CA ASN A 223 19.01 6.65 2.04
C ASN A 223 18.91 7.12 0.57
N ARG A 224 17.72 7.54 0.14
CA ARG A 224 17.50 8.15 -1.17
C ARG A 224 17.51 9.66 -1.09
#